data_AF-A0A6L3A6X1-F1
#
_entry.id   AF-A0A6L3A6X1-F1
#
_cell.length_a   1.000
_cell.length_b   1.000
_cell.length_c   1.000
_cell.angle_alpha   90.00
_cell.angle_beta   90.00
_cell.angle_gamma   90.00
#
_symmetry.space_group_name_H-M   'P 1'
#
loop_
_entity.id
_entity.type
_entity.pdbx_description
1 polymer ?
#
loop_
_entity_poly.entity_id
_entity_poly.type
_entity_poly.pdbx_seq_one_letter_code
_entity_poly.pdbx_strand_id
1 'polypeptide(L)'
;MSADSSRPAEDVWSLWGGQYRLRAFLLLGVNLALFLGVGCFTYWLRTGVFFAPAQEGYWNILRLTFSFTGDTGVTLASFLLGPIKVTDVPAMIPVVGLLVSCLVSIPVLVAILYRIWASLPFILAVAFLAVMPWLAITLLGCCMLASCRPFRQRSQFMSALIGQVPVVLYFLLAWRGSPGSELNAADPLDPIKFLAPWVMAIVAGAVVTAVVLGIARIVRFRPGAIAPVLALMFSLPVLLFEYLVGRDELHYRRLVETRRSFFSDRGDPSDGYDATDDLLRAAEREWFGYPEPRPRFSDILDRVKLQWTLRMSGPEHHDVEGFLQVEGSALAEHQWTHAFQCDAFLKYYPDSRYAPDALFLKASALDMRVDLGAFRRKNLIRFYDDFPSPWSAFEWRRLLENFPDSTYAAAARLRLAQIELRRGRVEAARSLLSDLVTRVGVGADEPAPSPPPSTWSAFFQRRAPREEHPLSFSRMRVEARRLLEWIEANEDPVVGWEPLCGTDRPARPVAFGLAHLDPRAEGYAANVERLLKAYEASIWADNLKLEIIKSQRDAKARAEALSAFLASYDGRGADAEPEARFLLCLAYNEIDRPQDAGKELETLVRRFPSSLWAEQAGAVALRTLRTMEGTGG
;
A
#
# COMPACT_ATOMS: atom_id res chain seq x y z
N MET A 1 -25.13 66.48 24.51
CA MET A 1 -25.13 65.33 25.43
C MET A 1 -26.55 65.26 25.97
N SER A 2 -27.37 64.21 25.89
CA SER A 2 -27.18 62.76 25.77
C SER A 2 -28.55 62.14 25.45
N ALA A 3 -28.73 61.43 24.33
CA ALA A 3 -29.94 60.63 24.08
C ALA A 3 -29.82 59.49 23.04
N ASP A 4 -28.68 59.29 22.36
CA ASP A 4 -28.54 58.22 21.35
C ASP A 4 -27.63 57.07 21.82
N SER A 5 -27.72 56.70 23.11
CA SER A 5 -26.92 55.61 23.71
C SER A 5 -27.53 54.21 23.53
N SER A 6 -28.66 54.08 22.82
CA SER A 6 -29.38 52.80 22.69
C SER A 6 -29.17 52.08 21.36
N ARG A 7 -28.27 52.54 20.47
CA ARG A 7 -27.91 51.74 19.30
C ARG A 7 -27.08 50.54 19.77
N PRO A 8 -27.57 49.30 19.66
CA PRO A 8 -26.80 48.12 20.02
C PRO A 8 -25.50 48.13 19.20
N ALA A 9 -24.35 47.98 19.86
CA ALA A 9 -23.06 47.91 19.19
C ALA A 9 -23.09 46.82 18.11
N GLU A 10 -23.09 47.22 16.84
CA GLU A 10 -23.29 46.30 15.71
C GLU A 10 -22.00 45.55 15.33
N ASP A 11 -20.82 46.04 15.71
CA ASP A 11 -19.51 45.51 15.26
C ASP A 11 -18.41 45.89 16.27
N VAL A 12 -17.35 45.07 16.38
CA VAL A 12 -16.18 45.33 17.27
C VAL A 12 -15.55 46.69 16.97
N TRP A 13 -15.60 47.12 15.71
CA TRP A 13 -15.03 48.41 15.27
C TRP A 13 -15.84 49.64 15.67
N SER A 14 -17.06 49.49 16.19
CA SER A 14 -17.87 50.64 16.64
C SER A 14 -17.40 51.21 17.99
N LEU A 15 -16.43 50.56 18.66
CA LEU A 15 -15.84 51.03 19.92
C LEU A 15 -14.61 51.91 19.62
N TRP A 16 -14.72 53.22 19.85
CA TRP A 16 -13.81 54.25 19.32
C TRP A 16 -12.46 54.43 20.06
N GLY A 17 -12.11 53.59 21.04
CA GLY A 17 -10.84 53.74 21.77
C GLY A 17 -9.65 53.10 21.03
N GLY A 18 -8.57 53.85 20.80
CA GLY A 18 -7.35 53.35 20.14
C GLY A 18 -6.75 52.09 20.80
N GLN A 19 -6.82 52.00 22.13
CA GLN A 19 -6.39 50.81 22.90
C GLN A 19 -7.19 49.55 22.56
N TYR A 20 -8.49 49.68 22.29
CA TYR A 20 -9.35 48.55 21.92
C TYR A 20 -9.04 48.06 20.51
N ARG A 21 -8.71 48.97 19.59
CA ARG A 21 -8.28 48.62 18.22
C ARG A 21 -6.97 47.83 18.24
N LEU A 22 -5.97 48.29 18.98
CA LEU A 22 -4.69 47.56 19.10
C LEU A 22 -4.90 46.15 19.67
N ARG A 23 -5.70 46.02 20.74
CA ARG A 23 -6.04 44.70 21.31
C ARG A 23 -6.76 43.82 20.31
N ALA A 24 -7.72 44.36 19.55
CA ALA A 24 -8.43 43.62 18.52
C ALA A 24 -7.48 43.12 17.41
N PHE A 25 -6.55 43.95 16.94
CA PHE A 25 -5.55 43.54 15.96
C PHE A 25 -4.60 42.47 16.50
N LEU A 26 -4.10 42.62 17.73
CA LEU A 26 -3.22 41.61 18.35
C LEU A 26 -3.94 40.26 18.48
N LEU A 27 -5.20 40.27 18.95
CA LEU A 27 -6.00 39.05 19.10
C LEU A 27 -6.37 38.43 17.75
N LEU A 28 -6.69 39.25 16.75
CA LEU A 28 -6.91 38.77 15.39
C LEU A 28 -5.63 38.15 14.81
N GLY A 29 -4.47 38.74 15.09
CA GLY A 29 -3.16 38.19 14.73
C GLY A 29 -2.88 36.84 15.39
N VAL A 30 -3.20 36.69 16.69
CA VAL A 30 -3.10 35.39 17.39
C VAL A 30 -4.05 34.36 16.77
N ASN A 31 -5.31 34.74 16.52
CA ASN A 31 -6.28 33.86 15.87
C ASN A 31 -5.83 33.44 14.47
N LEU A 32 -5.25 34.37 13.71
CA LEU A 32 -4.67 34.08 12.41
C LEU A 32 -3.51 33.09 12.54
N ALA A 33 -2.56 33.31 13.46
CA ALA A 33 -1.44 32.40 13.68
C ALA A 33 -1.89 30.97 14.04
N LEU A 34 -2.89 30.85 14.92
CA LEU A 34 -3.47 29.55 15.25
C LEU A 34 -4.16 28.91 14.03
N PHE A 35 -4.88 29.69 13.24
CA PHE A 35 -5.52 29.22 12.01
C PHE A 35 -4.51 28.81 10.93
N LEU A 36 -3.38 29.52 10.80
CA LEU A 36 -2.27 29.09 9.93
C LEU A 36 -1.73 27.74 10.40
N GLY A 37 -1.61 27.53 11.71
CA GLY A 37 -1.28 26.22 12.30
C GLY A 37 -2.26 25.12 11.90
N VAL A 38 -3.57 25.41 11.88
CA VAL A 38 -4.60 24.47 11.42
C VAL A 38 -4.49 24.21 9.91
N GLY A 39 -4.18 25.22 9.11
CA GLY A 39 -3.89 25.06 7.68
C GLY A 39 -2.69 24.13 7.44
N CYS A 40 -1.59 24.37 8.15
CA CYS A 40 -0.40 23.51 8.10
C CYS A 40 -0.71 22.08 8.58
N PHE A 41 -1.48 21.93 9.66
CA PHE A 41 -1.89 20.61 10.16
C PHE A 41 -2.78 19.87 9.16
N THR A 42 -3.71 20.57 8.50
CA THR A 42 -4.56 19.99 7.44
C THR A 42 -3.69 19.48 6.29
N TYR A 43 -2.71 20.28 5.86
CA TYR A 43 -1.79 19.86 4.81
C TYR A 43 -0.87 18.72 5.26
N TRP A 44 -0.41 18.73 6.51
CA TRP A 44 0.39 17.66 7.09
C TRP A 44 -0.40 16.35 7.17
N LEU A 45 -1.66 16.37 7.58
CA LEU A 45 -2.52 15.16 7.55
C LEU A 45 -2.67 14.59 6.14
N ARG A 46 -2.64 15.44 5.12
CA ARG A 46 -2.75 15.03 3.72
C ARG A 46 -1.43 14.51 3.12
N THR A 47 -0.30 15.07 3.51
CA THR A 47 0.98 14.82 2.82
C THR A 47 2.05 14.19 3.70
N GLY A 48 1.90 14.24 5.01
CA GLY A 48 2.94 13.95 5.98
C GLY A 48 4.07 14.99 6.02
N VAL A 49 3.93 16.14 5.33
CA VAL A 49 4.91 17.22 5.29
C VAL A 49 4.37 18.42 6.08
N PHE A 50 5.15 18.94 7.03
CA PHE A 50 4.67 19.99 7.96
C PHE A 50 4.39 21.34 7.30
N PHE A 51 5.10 21.68 6.21
CA PHE A 51 5.01 23.00 5.59
C PHE A 51 4.94 22.90 4.07
N ALA A 52 3.78 23.29 3.51
CA ALA A 52 3.49 23.12 2.09
C ALA A 52 4.45 23.85 1.15
N PRO A 53 4.79 25.14 1.38
CA PRO A 53 5.66 25.87 0.47
C PRO A 53 7.11 25.37 0.41
N ALA A 54 7.54 24.56 1.39
CA ALA A 54 8.89 23.97 1.39
C ALA A 54 8.97 22.69 0.54
N GLN A 55 7.84 22.11 0.12
CA GLN A 55 7.85 20.91 -0.72
C GLN A 55 8.22 21.27 -2.16
N GLU A 56 9.17 20.54 -2.74
CA GLU A 56 9.46 20.60 -4.17
C GLU A 56 8.20 20.26 -4.98
N GLY A 57 7.91 21.08 -6.00
CA GLY A 57 6.70 20.90 -6.81
C GLY A 57 5.39 21.39 -6.18
N TYR A 58 5.43 22.03 -5.01
CA TYR A 58 4.22 22.61 -4.36
C TYR A 58 3.35 23.44 -5.32
N TRP A 59 3.97 24.32 -6.12
CA TRP A 59 3.24 25.16 -7.07
C TRP A 59 2.57 24.36 -8.19
N ASN A 60 3.14 23.21 -8.58
CA ASN A 60 2.51 22.32 -9.55
C ASN A 60 1.30 21.63 -8.92
N ILE A 61 1.41 21.16 -7.67
CA ILE A 61 0.28 20.58 -6.93
C ILE A 61 -0.85 21.60 -6.79
N LEU A 62 -0.51 22.84 -6.43
CA LEU A 62 -1.49 23.91 -6.31
C LEU A 62 -2.18 24.19 -7.66
N ARG A 63 -1.42 24.31 -8.76
CA ARG A 63 -1.97 24.50 -10.12
C ARG A 63 -2.87 23.34 -10.56
N LEU A 64 -2.47 22.09 -10.29
CA LEU A 64 -3.26 20.89 -10.57
C LEU A 64 -4.56 20.86 -9.75
N THR A 65 -4.55 21.43 -8.55
CA THR A 65 -5.78 21.53 -7.74
C THR A 65 -6.79 22.52 -8.34
N PHE A 66 -6.33 23.47 -9.18
CA PHE A 66 -7.19 24.40 -9.91
C PHE A 66 -7.72 23.87 -11.25
N SER A 67 -7.16 22.78 -11.80
CA SER A 67 -7.63 22.28 -13.09
C SER A 67 -9.00 21.61 -12.96
N PHE A 68 -10.00 22.17 -13.65
CA PHE A 68 -11.40 21.70 -13.63
C PHE A 68 -11.61 20.38 -14.40
N THR A 69 -10.71 20.06 -15.33
CA THR A 69 -10.89 19.02 -16.37
C THR A 69 -9.97 17.81 -16.24
N GLY A 70 -9.25 17.65 -15.13
CA GLY A 70 -8.34 16.53 -14.93
C GLY A 70 -8.86 15.51 -13.91
N ASP A 71 -8.65 14.23 -14.19
CA ASP A 71 -8.72 13.12 -13.22
C ASP A 71 -7.71 13.24 -12.07
N THR A 72 -7.01 14.37 -11.98
CA THR A 72 -6.04 14.69 -10.93
C THR A 72 -6.74 15.04 -9.61
N GLY A 73 -7.56 14.11 -9.11
CA GLY A 73 -7.58 13.50 -7.77
C GLY A 73 -7.54 14.34 -6.50
N VAL A 74 -7.38 15.66 -6.56
CA VAL A 74 -7.27 16.51 -5.37
C VAL A 74 -8.64 17.11 -5.06
N THR A 75 -9.57 16.25 -4.65
CA THR A 75 -10.88 16.67 -4.15
C THR A 75 -10.90 16.61 -2.63
N LEU A 76 -11.93 17.21 -2.02
CA LEU A 76 -12.17 17.04 -0.59
C LEU A 76 -12.35 15.56 -0.21
N ALA A 77 -12.84 14.74 -1.15
CA ALA A 77 -12.97 13.30 -0.98
C ALA A 77 -11.62 12.58 -0.91
N SER A 78 -10.58 13.06 -1.60
CA SER A 78 -9.25 12.42 -1.50
C SER A 78 -8.62 12.58 -0.13
N PHE A 79 -9.04 13.59 0.66
CA PHE A 79 -8.68 13.70 2.08
C PHE A 79 -9.22 12.55 2.95
N LEU A 80 -10.31 11.89 2.51
CA LEU A 80 -10.86 10.71 3.19
C LEU A 80 -10.27 9.40 2.67
N LEU A 81 -9.70 9.42 1.46
CA LEU A 81 -9.16 8.25 0.76
C LEU A 81 -7.66 8.07 0.99
N GLY A 82 -6.91 9.13 1.27
CA GLY A 82 -5.47 9.02 1.48
C GLY A 82 -4.89 10.24 2.19
N PRO A 83 -3.77 10.07 2.92
CA PRO A 83 -3.04 8.81 3.16
C PRO A 83 -3.75 7.89 4.16
N ILE A 84 -4.56 8.43 5.08
CA ILE A 84 -5.30 7.62 6.05
C ILE A 84 -6.74 7.43 5.56
N LYS A 85 -7.05 6.23 5.06
CA LYS A 85 -8.41 5.86 4.67
C LYS A 85 -9.33 5.85 5.88
N VAL A 86 -10.44 6.58 5.80
CA VAL A 86 -11.46 6.62 6.87
C VAL A 86 -12.12 5.25 7.10
N THR A 87 -12.16 4.41 6.07
CA THR A 87 -12.66 3.03 6.16
C THR A 87 -11.80 2.14 7.05
N ASP A 88 -10.50 2.40 7.08
CA ASP A 88 -9.52 1.64 7.85
C ASP A 88 -9.38 2.19 9.27
N VAL A 89 -9.46 3.52 9.41
CA VAL A 89 -9.33 4.23 10.68
C VAL A 89 -10.56 5.14 10.90
N PRO A 90 -11.70 4.59 11.37
CA PRO A 90 -12.92 5.38 11.61
C PRO A 90 -12.74 6.51 12.62
N ALA A 91 -11.73 6.43 13.48
CA ALA A 91 -11.34 7.50 14.39
C ALA A 91 -10.92 8.80 13.66
N MET A 92 -10.60 8.74 12.36
CA MET A 92 -10.39 9.93 11.55
C MET A 92 -11.68 10.71 11.29
N ILE A 93 -12.86 10.09 11.36
CA ILE A 93 -14.15 10.77 11.14
C ILE A 93 -14.28 12.02 12.02
N PRO A 94 -14.11 11.93 13.36
CA PRO A 94 -14.19 13.11 14.20
C PRO A 94 -13.04 14.09 14.04
N VAL A 95 -11.82 13.62 13.77
CA VAL A 95 -10.67 14.50 13.52
C VAL A 95 -10.94 15.36 12.29
N VAL A 96 -11.27 14.73 11.16
CA VAL A 96 -11.55 15.41 9.89
C VAL A 96 -12.78 16.30 10.01
N GLY A 97 -13.86 15.80 10.64
CA GLY A 97 -15.08 16.58 10.85
C GLY A 97 -14.82 17.88 11.64
N LEU A 98 -14.12 17.80 12.76
CA LEU A 98 -13.76 18.98 13.56
C LEU A 98 -12.79 19.91 12.83
N LEU A 99 -11.83 19.36 12.09
CA LEU A 99 -10.87 20.13 11.31
C LEU A 99 -11.56 20.96 10.23
N VAL A 100 -12.39 20.30 9.41
CA VAL A 100 -13.15 20.95 8.34
C VAL A 100 -14.15 21.94 8.91
N SER A 101 -14.78 21.62 10.05
CA SER A 101 -15.62 22.55 10.79
C SER A 101 -14.89 23.84 11.17
N CYS A 102 -13.65 23.75 11.66
CA CYS A 102 -12.82 24.90 11.99
C CYS A 102 -12.46 25.72 10.74
N LEU A 103 -12.01 25.06 9.67
CA LEU A 103 -11.66 25.71 8.41
C LEU A 103 -12.84 26.49 7.81
N VAL A 104 -14.06 26.00 8.01
CA VAL A 104 -15.28 26.63 7.46
C VAL A 104 -15.84 27.72 8.38
N SER A 105 -16.03 27.41 9.65
CA SER A 105 -16.82 28.26 10.56
C SER A 105 -16.08 29.53 10.95
N ILE A 106 -14.74 29.47 11.03
CA ILE A 106 -13.94 30.58 11.56
C ILE A 106 -13.86 31.77 10.61
N PRO A 107 -13.57 31.61 9.30
CA PRO A 107 -13.63 32.74 8.36
C PRO A 107 -15.01 33.42 8.38
N VAL A 108 -16.10 32.64 8.46
CA VAL A 108 -17.47 33.15 8.54
C VAL A 108 -17.70 33.92 9.84
N LEU A 109 -17.28 33.39 10.99
CA LEU A 109 -17.35 34.08 12.28
C LEU A 109 -16.53 35.38 12.29
N VAL A 110 -15.32 35.36 11.73
CA VAL A 110 -14.47 36.55 11.59
C VAL A 110 -15.13 37.58 10.68
N ALA A 111 -15.75 37.17 9.57
CA ALA A 111 -16.48 38.07 8.68
C ALA A 111 -17.66 38.75 9.40
N ILE A 112 -18.42 38.00 10.21
CA ILE A 112 -19.55 38.53 11.00
C ILE A 112 -19.08 39.48 12.11
N LEU A 113 -17.98 39.14 12.81
CA LEU A 113 -17.53 39.84 14.02
C LEU A 113 -16.56 41.01 13.75
N TYR A 114 -15.76 40.95 12.68
CA TYR A 114 -14.68 41.90 12.38
C TYR A 114 -14.75 42.51 10.98
N ARG A 115 -15.77 42.15 10.17
CA ARG A 115 -15.97 42.48 8.74
C ARG A 115 -15.26 41.54 7.77
N ILE A 116 -15.77 41.52 6.54
CA ILE A 116 -15.29 40.66 5.45
C ILE A 116 -13.79 40.78 5.16
N TRP A 117 -13.22 41.99 5.20
CA TRP A 117 -11.78 42.20 4.94
C TRP A 117 -10.88 41.49 5.94
N ALA A 118 -11.31 41.38 7.21
CA ALA A 118 -10.56 40.67 8.23
C ALA A 118 -10.58 39.14 8.03
N SER A 119 -11.54 38.61 7.25
CA SER A 119 -11.63 37.18 6.93
C SER A 119 -10.74 36.74 5.75
N LEU A 120 -10.31 37.68 4.89
CA LEU A 120 -9.51 37.35 3.71
C LEU A 120 -8.19 36.61 4.03
N PRO A 121 -7.41 36.98 5.07
CA PRO A 121 -6.20 36.23 5.43
C PRO A 121 -6.50 34.77 5.81
N PHE A 122 -7.64 34.51 6.44
CA PHE A 122 -8.06 33.16 6.80
C PHE A 122 -8.46 32.37 5.54
N ILE A 123 -9.18 32.99 4.60
CA ILE A 123 -9.54 32.36 3.33
C ILE A 123 -8.29 32.04 2.50
N LEU A 124 -7.31 32.95 2.47
CA LEU A 124 -6.02 32.72 1.80
C LEU A 124 -5.24 31.58 2.46
N ALA A 125 -5.28 31.45 3.78
CA ALA A 125 -4.69 30.31 4.48
C ALA A 125 -5.32 28.97 4.05
N VAL A 126 -6.64 28.92 3.86
CA VAL A 126 -7.31 27.71 3.31
C VAL A 126 -6.86 27.43 1.86
N ALA A 127 -6.75 28.47 1.03
CA ALA A 127 -6.35 28.32 -0.37
C ALA A 127 -4.91 27.82 -0.53
N PHE A 128 -3.97 28.42 0.19
CA PHE A 128 -2.53 28.20 0.00
C PHE A 128 -1.94 27.23 1.02
N LEU A 129 -2.23 27.36 2.32
CA LEU A 129 -1.63 26.45 3.31
C LEU A 129 -2.31 25.09 3.31
N ALA A 130 -3.65 25.05 3.34
CA ALA A 130 -4.38 23.77 3.29
C ALA A 130 -4.48 23.19 1.87
N VAL A 131 -4.10 23.97 0.83
CA VAL A 131 -4.17 23.58 -0.59
C VAL A 131 -5.60 23.16 -0.98
N MET A 132 -6.59 23.95 -0.56
CA MET A 132 -8.02 23.74 -0.83
C MET A 132 -8.65 24.97 -1.50
N PRO A 133 -8.28 25.31 -2.75
CA PRO A 133 -8.75 26.53 -3.41
C PRO A 133 -10.27 26.55 -3.65
N TRP A 134 -10.88 25.42 -3.98
CA TRP A 134 -12.34 25.32 -4.16
C TRP A 134 -13.11 25.59 -2.88
N LEU A 135 -12.61 25.08 -1.74
CA LEU A 135 -13.16 25.40 -0.43
C LEU A 135 -12.97 26.88 -0.11
N ALA A 136 -11.83 27.48 -0.45
CA ALA A 136 -11.60 28.91 -0.24
C ALA A 136 -12.56 29.80 -1.06
N ILE A 137 -12.84 29.44 -2.31
CA ILE A 137 -13.82 30.16 -3.16
C ILE A 137 -15.23 30.06 -2.58
N THR A 138 -15.65 28.87 -2.14
CA THR A 138 -16.97 28.69 -1.50
C THR A 138 -17.05 29.44 -0.17
N LEU A 139 -15.96 29.48 0.61
CA LEU A 139 -15.87 30.26 1.84
C LEU A 139 -15.93 31.76 1.60
N LEU A 140 -15.37 32.26 0.50
CA LEU A 140 -15.54 33.66 0.11
C LEU A 140 -17.02 33.98 -0.11
N GLY A 141 -17.74 33.11 -0.83
CA GLY A 141 -19.20 33.21 -1.00
C GLY A 141 -19.96 33.16 0.33
N CYS A 142 -19.56 32.26 1.24
CA CYS A 142 -20.13 32.15 2.59
C CYS A 142 -19.96 33.44 3.40
N CYS A 143 -18.75 34.01 3.39
CA CYS A 143 -18.42 35.24 4.10
C CYS A 143 -19.16 36.45 3.50
N MET A 144 -19.32 36.50 2.17
CA MET A 144 -20.14 37.51 1.49
C MET A 144 -21.61 37.40 1.90
N LEU A 145 -22.21 36.21 1.82
CA LEU A 145 -23.62 35.99 2.22
C LEU A 145 -23.86 36.34 3.70
N ALA A 146 -22.95 35.94 4.59
CA ALA A 146 -23.05 36.25 6.02
C ALA A 146 -22.91 37.75 6.32
N SER A 147 -22.17 38.50 5.50
CA SER A 147 -21.92 39.94 5.68
C SER A 147 -22.95 40.83 4.98
N CYS A 148 -23.66 40.32 3.97
CA CYS A 148 -24.62 41.09 3.17
C CYS A 148 -25.85 41.51 3.98
N ARG A 149 -26.20 42.80 3.93
CA ARG A 149 -27.37 43.41 4.61
C ARG A 149 -28.69 42.64 4.45
N PRO A 150 -29.10 42.13 3.26
CA PRO A 150 -30.38 41.42 3.14
C PRO A 150 -30.43 40.13 3.97
N PHE A 151 -29.30 39.50 4.27
CA PHE A 151 -29.20 38.26 5.04
C PHE A 151 -28.73 38.48 6.48
N ARG A 152 -28.40 39.72 6.85
CA ARG A 152 -28.03 40.13 8.22
C ARG A 152 -29.30 40.24 9.06
N GLN A 153 -29.81 39.08 9.47
CA GLN A 153 -30.95 38.96 10.35
C GLN A 153 -30.61 39.51 11.74
N ARG A 154 -31.64 39.84 12.52
CA ARG A 154 -31.49 40.28 13.92
C ARG A 154 -30.79 39.21 14.79
N SER A 155 -30.89 37.94 14.40
CA SER A 155 -30.13 36.84 14.99
C SER A 155 -28.85 36.57 14.19
N GLN A 156 -27.70 36.90 14.78
CA GLN A 156 -26.37 36.61 14.21
C GLN A 156 -26.16 35.12 13.95
N PHE A 157 -26.78 34.24 14.74
CA PHE A 157 -26.71 32.80 14.55
C PHE A 157 -27.40 32.35 13.25
N MET A 158 -28.56 32.91 12.92
CA MET A 158 -29.24 32.62 11.64
C MET A 158 -28.42 33.11 10.45
N SER A 159 -27.82 34.29 10.54
CA SER A 159 -26.93 34.79 9.48
C SER A 159 -25.71 33.89 9.28
N ALA A 160 -25.16 33.33 10.36
CA ALA A 160 -24.05 32.39 10.26
C ALA A 160 -24.46 31.06 9.62
N LEU A 161 -25.63 30.51 9.97
CA LEU A 161 -26.16 29.28 9.34
C LEU A 161 -26.48 29.49 7.86
N ILE A 162 -27.11 30.61 7.49
CA ILE A 162 -27.36 30.98 6.09
C ILE A 162 -26.02 31.12 5.34
N GLY A 163 -25.03 31.73 6.00
CA GLY A 163 -23.67 31.83 5.49
C GLY A 163 -23.03 30.48 5.19
N GLN A 164 -23.37 29.40 5.91
CA GLN A 164 -22.80 28.06 5.70
C GLN A 164 -23.46 27.27 4.57
N VAL A 165 -24.61 27.71 4.03
CA VAL A 165 -25.36 26.99 2.98
C VAL A 165 -24.51 26.66 1.74
N PRO A 166 -23.67 27.56 1.17
CA PRO A 166 -22.84 27.22 0.03
C PRO A 166 -21.82 26.10 0.32
N VAL A 167 -21.30 26.02 1.54
CA VAL A 167 -20.38 24.94 1.94
C VAL A 167 -21.12 23.62 2.09
N VAL A 168 -22.34 23.62 2.64
CA VAL A 168 -23.18 22.40 2.67
C VAL A 168 -23.44 21.88 1.26
N LEU A 169 -23.78 22.77 0.33
CA LEU A 169 -23.95 22.42 -1.08
C LEU A 169 -22.64 21.88 -1.69
N TYR A 170 -21.50 22.51 -1.38
CA TYR A 170 -20.19 22.04 -1.82
C TYR A 170 -19.89 20.62 -1.32
N PHE A 171 -20.17 20.29 -0.05
CA PHE A 171 -19.99 18.95 0.48
C PHE A 171 -20.91 17.92 -0.19
N LEU A 172 -22.17 18.28 -0.47
CA LEU A 172 -23.10 17.41 -1.18
C LEU A 172 -22.65 17.14 -2.63
N LEU A 173 -22.10 18.15 -3.31
CA LEU A 173 -21.56 18.01 -4.67
C LEU A 173 -20.26 17.19 -4.67
N ALA A 174 -19.37 17.44 -3.71
CA ALA A 174 -18.12 16.68 -3.56
C ALA A 174 -18.37 15.20 -3.28
N TRP A 175 -19.42 14.89 -2.52
CA TRP A 175 -19.86 13.51 -2.28
C TRP A 175 -20.37 12.83 -3.55
N ARG A 176 -21.21 13.51 -4.34
CA ARG A 176 -21.74 12.97 -5.61
C ARG A 176 -20.69 12.77 -6.70
N GLY A 177 -19.64 13.59 -6.70
CA GLY A 177 -18.58 13.53 -7.70
C GLY A 177 -17.50 12.48 -7.44
N SER A 178 -17.56 11.74 -6.31
CA SER A 178 -16.57 10.70 -6.03
C SER A 178 -16.77 9.52 -6.98
N PRO A 179 -15.73 9.08 -7.71
CA PRO A 179 -15.84 8.04 -8.73
C PRO A 179 -16.37 6.74 -8.10
N GLY A 180 -17.58 6.35 -8.51
CA GLY A 180 -18.31 5.20 -7.97
C GLY A 180 -17.71 3.83 -8.32
N SER A 181 -16.54 3.75 -8.93
CA SER A 181 -15.92 2.47 -9.32
C SER A 181 -15.47 1.64 -8.11
N GLU A 182 -14.93 2.27 -7.05
CA GLU A 182 -14.55 1.53 -5.83
C GLU A 182 -15.73 1.32 -4.86
N LEU A 183 -16.69 2.26 -4.82
CA LEU A 183 -17.86 2.18 -3.93
C LEU A 183 -18.88 1.12 -4.34
N ASN A 184 -18.97 0.78 -5.63
CA ASN A 184 -19.92 -0.23 -6.12
C ASN A 184 -19.47 -1.68 -5.83
N ALA A 185 -18.19 -1.89 -5.53
CA ALA A 185 -17.66 -3.21 -5.15
C ALA A 185 -17.67 -3.46 -3.62
N ALA A 186 -18.01 -2.44 -2.83
CA ALA A 186 -17.87 -2.45 -1.38
C ALA A 186 -19.20 -2.66 -0.62
N ASP A 187 -19.08 -3.04 0.65
CA ASP A 187 -20.17 -3.30 1.60
C ASP A 187 -21.12 -2.08 1.69
N PRO A 188 -22.47 -2.24 1.69
CA PRO A 188 -23.43 -1.13 1.78
C PRO A 188 -23.24 -0.17 2.98
N LEU A 189 -22.44 -0.55 3.98
CA LEU A 189 -22.08 0.31 5.10
C LEU A 189 -20.96 1.32 4.80
N ASP A 190 -20.19 1.14 3.74
CA ASP A 190 -19.05 2.01 3.43
C ASP A 190 -19.44 3.42 2.94
N PRO A 191 -20.50 3.65 2.14
CA PRO A 191 -20.95 4.99 1.77
C PRO A 191 -21.25 5.91 2.96
N ILE A 192 -21.77 5.34 4.05
CA ILE A 192 -22.11 6.10 5.28
C ILE A 192 -20.84 6.62 5.95
N LYS A 193 -19.76 5.83 5.98
CA LYS A 193 -18.48 6.23 6.57
C LYS A 193 -17.85 7.41 5.83
N PHE A 194 -18.03 7.48 4.51
CA PHE A 194 -17.56 8.63 3.72
C PHE A 194 -18.41 9.89 3.92
N LEU A 195 -19.70 9.74 4.27
CA LEU A 195 -20.59 10.86 4.56
C LEU A 195 -20.40 11.43 5.98
N ALA A 196 -20.05 10.56 6.93
CA ALA A 196 -19.99 10.91 8.36
C ALA A 196 -19.09 12.12 8.69
N PRO A 197 -17.87 12.29 8.12
CA PRO A 197 -17.02 13.45 8.40
C PRO A 197 -17.70 14.77 7.99
N TRP A 198 -18.42 14.79 6.87
CA TRP A 198 -19.09 15.99 6.37
C TRP A 198 -20.29 16.38 7.23
N VAL A 199 -21.11 15.39 7.60
CA VAL A 199 -22.23 15.60 8.52
C VAL A 199 -21.71 16.10 9.87
N MET A 200 -20.64 15.50 10.38
CA MET A 200 -20.02 15.95 11.61
C MET A 200 -19.45 17.36 11.48
N ALA A 201 -18.82 17.72 10.36
CA ALA A 201 -18.31 19.06 10.13
C ALA A 201 -19.41 20.13 10.16
N ILE A 202 -20.57 19.84 9.58
CA ILE A 202 -21.75 20.73 9.57
C ILE A 202 -22.28 20.89 11.01
N VAL A 203 -22.53 19.78 11.70
CA VAL A 203 -23.05 19.80 13.08
C VAL A 203 -22.07 20.49 14.03
N ALA A 204 -20.79 20.12 13.98
CA ALA A 204 -19.75 20.75 14.76
C ALA A 204 -19.65 22.25 14.42
N GLY A 205 -19.75 22.64 13.15
CA GLY A 205 -19.68 24.04 12.73
C GLY A 205 -20.82 24.90 13.27
N ALA A 206 -22.03 24.33 13.31
CA ALA A 206 -23.18 24.98 13.95
C ALA A 206 -22.96 25.13 15.47
N VAL A 207 -22.45 24.11 16.15
CA VAL A 207 -22.14 24.14 17.59
C VAL A 207 -21.05 25.17 17.90
N VAL A 208 -19.93 25.14 17.16
CA VAL A 208 -18.83 26.12 17.23
C VAL A 208 -19.39 27.54 17.16
N THR A 209 -20.20 27.79 16.14
CA THR A 209 -20.79 29.11 15.88
C THR A 209 -21.71 29.53 17.02
N ALA A 210 -22.56 28.63 17.52
CA ALA A 210 -23.45 28.90 18.64
C ALA A 210 -22.68 29.24 19.93
N VAL A 211 -21.63 28.47 20.24
CA VAL A 211 -20.78 28.69 21.42
C VAL A 211 -20.03 30.01 21.33
N VAL A 212 -19.37 30.28 20.19
CA VAL A 212 -18.61 31.53 20.00
C VAL A 212 -19.53 32.75 20.06
N LEU A 213 -20.68 32.72 19.39
CA LEU A 213 -21.64 33.84 19.44
C LEU A 213 -22.28 33.98 20.82
N GLY A 214 -22.56 32.87 21.52
CA GLY A 214 -23.06 32.88 22.90
C GLY A 214 -22.07 33.53 23.86
N ILE A 215 -20.80 33.14 23.81
CA ILE A 215 -19.73 33.74 24.62
C ILE A 215 -19.52 35.20 24.22
N ALA A 216 -19.49 35.51 22.93
CA ALA A 216 -19.37 36.89 22.45
C ALA A 216 -20.52 37.76 23.00
N ARG A 217 -21.75 37.24 23.04
CA ARG A 217 -22.89 37.93 23.64
C ARG A 217 -22.73 38.16 25.15
N ILE A 218 -22.28 37.14 25.88
CA ILE A 218 -22.04 37.23 27.34
C ILE A 218 -20.98 38.30 27.63
N VAL A 219 -19.88 38.32 26.87
CA VAL A 219 -18.78 39.27 27.08
C VAL A 219 -18.98 40.57 26.29
N ARG A 220 -20.20 40.86 25.83
CA ARG A 220 -20.55 42.10 25.10
C ARG A 220 -19.58 42.43 23.96
N PHE A 221 -19.20 41.41 23.19
CA PHE A 221 -18.31 41.50 22.03
C PHE A 221 -16.92 42.06 22.35
N ARG A 222 -16.41 41.87 23.57
CA ARG A 222 -15.01 42.17 23.85
C ARG A 222 -14.12 41.19 23.08
N PRO A 223 -13.19 41.68 22.23
CA PRO A 223 -12.43 40.83 21.31
C PRO A 223 -11.56 39.78 22.02
N GLY A 224 -11.22 39.99 23.29
CA GLY A 224 -10.35 39.08 24.07
C GLY A 224 -10.97 37.75 24.47
N ALA A 225 -12.29 37.65 24.57
CA ALA A 225 -12.94 36.43 25.08
C ALA A 225 -13.08 35.33 24.01
N ILE A 226 -12.98 35.68 22.73
CA ILE A 226 -13.16 34.73 21.63
C ILE A 226 -11.88 33.93 21.37
N ALA A 227 -10.71 34.54 21.56
CA ALA A 227 -9.43 33.90 21.26
C ALA A 227 -9.17 32.59 22.05
N PRO A 228 -9.46 32.49 23.37
CA PRO A 228 -9.29 31.23 24.10
C PRO A 228 -10.21 30.11 23.59
N VAL A 229 -11.44 30.47 23.20
CA VAL A 229 -12.41 29.51 22.67
C VAL A 229 -11.90 28.97 21.33
N LEU A 230 -11.47 29.86 20.44
CA LEU A 230 -10.87 29.47 19.16
C LEU A 230 -9.62 28.62 19.36
N ALA A 231 -8.72 28.99 20.28
CA ALA A 231 -7.53 28.20 20.62
C ALA A 231 -7.89 26.78 21.06
N LEU A 232 -8.90 26.63 21.92
CA LEU A 232 -9.41 25.32 22.32
C LEU A 232 -9.94 24.53 21.12
N MET A 233 -10.75 25.17 20.28
CA MET A 233 -11.33 24.55 19.07
C MET A 233 -10.24 24.06 18.10
N PHE A 234 -9.13 24.80 17.98
CA PHE A 234 -7.99 24.43 17.15
C PHE A 234 -7.16 23.29 17.74
N SER A 235 -6.97 23.29 19.06
CA SER A 235 -6.20 22.25 19.74
C SER A 235 -6.93 20.89 19.73
N LEU A 236 -8.26 20.90 19.76
CA LEU A 236 -9.07 19.68 19.87
C LEU A 236 -8.84 18.67 18.74
N PRO A 237 -8.92 19.01 17.43
CA PRO A 237 -8.67 18.04 16.36
C PRO A 237 -7.23 17.51 16.37
N VAL A 238 -6.25 18.33 16.77
CA VAL A 238 -4.84 17.91 16.88
C VAL A 238 -4.67 16.91 18.03
N LEU A 239 -5.20 17.23 19.22
CA LEU A 239 -5.16 16.34 20.39
C LEU A 239 -5.90 15.03 20.11
N LEU A 240 -7.06 15.12 19.46
CA LEU A 240 -7.85 13.95 19.09
C LEU A 240 -7.11 13.06 18.09
N PHE A 241 -6.41 13.65 17.12
CA PHE A 241 -5.57 12.92 16.19
C PHE A 241 -4.41 12.21 16.90
N GLU A 242 -3.65 12.91 17.74
CA GLU A 242 -2.50 12.32 18.46
C GLU A 242 -2.94 11.17 19.37
N TYR A 243 -4.09 11.31 20.04
CA TYR A 243 -4.60 10.30 20.95
C TYR A 243 -5.26 9.10 20.23
N LEU A 244 -6.14 9.37 19.25
CA LEU A 244 -6.94 8.32 18.61
C LEU A 244 -6.28 7.67 17.40
N VAL A 245 -5.38 8.38 16.71
CA VAL A 245 -4.80 7.92 15.44
C VAL A 245 -3.29 7.76 15.57
N GLY A 246 -2.59 8.80 16.02
CA GLY A 246 -1.14 8.83 16.18
C GLY A 246 -0.40 9.20 14.89
N ARG A 247 0.81 9.75 15.04
CA ARG A 247 1.67 10.10 13.90
C ARG A 247 2.21 8.88 13.17
N ASP A 248 2.42 7.79 13.90
CA ASP A 248 2.90 6.53 13.37
C ASP A 248 1.94 5.96 12.32
N GLU A 249 0.62 6.04 12.53
CA GLU A 249 -0.38 5.67 11.52
C GLU A 249 -0.19 6.46 10.22
N LEU A 250 -0.06 7.80 10.31
CA LEU A 250 0.08 8.65 9.14
C LEU A 250 1.32 8.29 8.31
N HIS A 251 2.46 8.14 8.99
CA HIS A 251 3.73 7.83 8.33
C HIS A 251 3.75 6.40 7.77
N TYR A 252 3.19 5.43 8.49
CA TYR A 252 3.05 4.06 8.01
C TYR A 252 2.15 3.99 6.77
N ARG A 253 0.98 4.64 6.79
CA ARG A 253 0.07 4.64 5.63
C ARG A 253 0.70 5.30 4.42
N ARG A 254 1.50 6.35 4.62
CA ARG A 254 2.28 6.96 3.53
C ARG A 254 3.34 6.00 2.97
N LEU A 255 3.99 5.21 3.82
CA LEU A 255 4.95 4.18 3.39
C LEU A 255 4.28 3.11 2.53
N VAL A 256 3.09 2.67 2.92
CA VAL A 256 2.27 1.72 2.15
C VAL A 256 1.81 2.34 0.83
N GLU A 257 1.33 3.58 0.85
CA GLU A 257 0.88 4.30 -0.34
C GLU A 257 2.01 4.53 -1.34
N THR A 258 3.22 4.88 -0.87
CA THR A 258 4.40 5.07 -1.73
C THR A 258 4.80 3.76 -2.42
N ARG A 259 4.63 2.63 -1.72
CA ARG A 259 4.80 1.30 -2.32
C ARG A 259 3.71 1.02 -3.34
N ARG A 260 2.44 1.26 -2.97
CA ARG A 260 1.29 1.00 -3.82
C ARG A 260 1.35 1.83 -5.10
N SER A 261 1.65 3.13 -5.02
CA SER A 261 1.71 4.04 -6.16
C SER A 261 2.72 3.58 -7.21
N PHE A 262 3.85 3.01 -6.76
CA PHE A 262 4.85 2.46 -7.67
C PHE A 262 4.32 1.28 -8.49
N PHE A 263 3.39 0.48 -7.93
CA PHE A 263 2.78 -0.64 -8.63
C PHE A 263 1.48 -0.26 -9.34
N SER A 264 0.64 0.61 -8.78
CA SER A 264 -0.64 1.00 -9.39
C SER A 264 -0.46 1.67 -10.75
N ASP A 265 0.57 2.50 -10.89
CA ASP A 265 0.94 3.11 -12.18
C ASP A 265 1.39 2.07 -13.22
N ARG A 266 1.67 0.83 -12.77
CA ARG A 266 2.20 -0.29 -13.55
C ARG A 266 1.24 -1.50 -13.61
N GLY A 267 0.04 -1.39 -13.07
CA GLY A 267 -0.94 -2.50 -13.01
C GLY A 267 -0.74 -3.45 -11.81
N ASP A 268 -1.61 -4.46 -11.69
CA ASP A 268 -1.48 -5.47 -10.63
C ASP A 268 -0.08 -6.13 -10.71
N PRO A 269 0.71 -6.16 -9.62
CA PRO A 269 1.98 -6.89 -9.58
C PRO A 269 1.90 -8.32 -10.13
N SER A 270 0.75 -9.01 -9.99
CA SER A 270 0.58 -10.36 -10.50
C SER A 270 0.45 -10.43 -12.01
N ASP A 271 -0.21 -9.44 -12.62
CA ASP A 271 -0.57 -9.43 -14.04
C ASP A 271 0.56 -8.83 -14.89
N GLY A 272 1.36 -7.96 -14.28
CA GLY A 272 2.52 -7.33 -14.89
C GLY A 272 2.16 -6.11 -15.75
N TYR A 273 3.15 -5.28 -16.01
CA TYR A 273 3.06 -4.08 -16.83
C TYR A 273 3.47 -4.37 -18.27
N ASP A 274 2.58 -4.18 -19.24
CA ASP A 274 2.95 -4.24 -20.65
C ASP A 274 3.77 -3.01 -21.03
N ALA A 275 5.08 -3.19 -21.17
CA ALA A 275 6.02 -2.13 -21.49
C ALA A 275 6.21 -1.92 -23.01
N THR A 276 5.37 -2.53 -23.86
CA THR A 276 5.53 -2.47 -25.32
C THR A 276 5.53 -1.03 -25.84
N ASP A 277 4.53 -0.22 -25.46
CA ASP A 277 4.42 1.17 -25.93
C ASP A 277 5.58 2.04 -25.43
N ASP A 278 5.98 1.86 -24.17
CA ASP A 278 7.09 2.61 -23.58
C ASP A 278 8.44 2.23 -24.22
N LEU A 279 8.63 0.94 -24.52
CA LEU A 279 9.80 0.44 -25.24
C LEU A 279 9.86 1.01 -26.66
N LEU A 280 8.74 1.03 -27.37
CA LEU A 280 8.65 1.63 -28.71
C LEU A 280 8.94 3.13 -28.67
N ARG A 281 8.36 3.88 -27.74
CA ARG A 281 8.63 5.33 -27.57
C ARG A 281 10.09 5.60 -27.20
N ALA A 282 10.70 4.73 -26.38
CA ALA A 282 12.13 4.84 -26.06
C ALA A 282 12.99 4.57 -27.30
N ALA A 283 12.68 3.53 -28.06
CA ALA A 283 13.38 3.20 -29.31
C ALA A 283 13.22 4.29 -30.37
N GLU A 284 12.02 4.88 -30.52
CA GLU A 284 11.77 6.01 -31.43
C GLU A 284 12.62 7.21 -31.05
N ARG A 285 12.63 7.61 -29.77
CA ARG A 285 13.45 8.72 -29.28
C ARG A 285 14.94 8.50 -29.56
N GLU A 286 15.45 7.30 -29.34
CA GLU A 286 16.85 7.00 -29.64
C GLU A 286 17.11 6.99 -31.16
N TRP A 287 16.22 6.37 -31.95
CA TRP A 287 16.32 6.29 -33.41
C TRP A 287 16.32 7.64 -34.10
N PHE A 288 15.46 8.58 -33.66
CA PHE A 288 15.44 9.96 -34.17
C PHE A 288 16.70 10.76 -33.83
N GLY A 289 17.48 10.31 -32.83
CA GLY A 289 18.76 10.93 -32.46
C GLY A 289 19.94 10.57 -33.37
N TYR A 290 19.83 9.55 -34.24
CA TYR A 290 20.92 9.14 -35.13
C TYR A 290 20.98 9.99 -36.42
N PRO A 291 22.19 10.32 -36.92
CA PRO A 291 22.38 11.01 -38.20
C PRO A 291 22.02 10.10 -39.39
N GLU A 292 21.79 10.70 -40.56
CA GLU A 292 21.52 9.96 -41.79
C GLU A 292 22.80 9.39 -42.43
N PRO A 293 22.78 8.15 -42.96
CA PRO A 293 21.65 7.21 -42.99
C PRO A 293 21.43 6.54 -41.61
N ARG A 294 20.16 6.49 -41.18
CA ARG A 294 19.80 5.93 -39.88
C ARG A 294 19.92 4.40 -39.85
N PRO A 295 20.27 3.80 -38.71
CA PRO A 295 20.21 2.34 -38.53
C PRO A 295 18.78 1.83 -38.65
N ARG A 296 18.62 0.50 -38.83
CA ARG A 296 17.28 -0.12 -38.85
C ARG A 296 16.65 0.02 -37.47
N PHE A 297 15.35 0.32 -37.44
CA PHE A 297 14.61 0.50 -36.19
C PHE A 297 14.61 -0.77 -35.31
N SER A 298 14.58 -1.96 -35.93
CA SER A 298 14.69 -3.25 -35.24
C SER A 298 15.95 -3.35 -34.38
N ASP A 299 17.08 -2.90 -34.92
CA ASP A 299 18.38 -3.03 -34.27
C ASP A 299 18.47 -2.06 -33.07
N ILE A 300 17.86 -0.87 -33.21
CA ILE A 300 17.70 0.08 -32.10
C ILE A 300 16.75 -0.48 -31.04
N LEU A 301 15.63 -1.08 -31.43
CA LEU A 301 14.68 -1.67 -30.49
C LEU A 301 15.32 -2.82 -29.68
N ASP A 302 16.06 -3.72 -30.34
CA ASP A 302 16.78 -4.81 -29.68
C ASP A 302 17.85 -4.28 -28.72
N ARG A 303 18.58 -3.23 -29.13
CA ARG A 303 19.54 -2.55 -28.26
C ARG A 303 18.89 -1.91 -27.05
N VAL A 304 17.79 -1.16 -27.22
CA VAL A 304 17.05 -0.53 -26.11
C VAL A 304 16.52 -1.62 -25.17
N LYS A 305 15.97 -2.71 -25.72
CA LYS A 305 15.49 -3.85 -24.94
C LYS A 305 16.61 -4.54 -24.16
N LEU A 306 17.80 -4.69 -24.75
CA LEU A 306 18.99 -5.19 -24.07
C LEU A 306 19.43 -4.24 -22.95
N GLN A 307 19.47 -2.94 -23.19
CA GLN A 307 19.80 -1.93 -22.19
C GLN A 307 18.82 -1.95 -21.01
N TRP A 308 17.51 -2.01 -21.28
CA TRP A 308 16.47 -2.14 -20.26
C TRP A 308 16.65 -3.43 -19.47
N THR A 309 16.94 -4.54 -20.14
CA THR A 309 17.23 -5.80 -19.46
C THR A 309 18.43 -5.65 -18.53
N LEU A 310 19.56 -5.12 -19.02
CA LEU A 310 20.77 -4.93 -18.21
C LEU A 310 20.52 -4.01 -17.00
N ARG A 311 19.72 -2.95 -17.18
CA ARG A 311 19.30 -2.07 -16.07
C ARG A 311 18.46 -2.84 -15.05
N MET A 312 17.44 -3.57 -15.50
CA MET A 312 16.56 -4.36 -14.62
C MET A 312 17.25 -5.56 -13.97
N SER A 313 18.29 -6.10 -14.59
CA SER A 313 19.18 -7.13 -14.03
C SER A 313 20.13 -6.60 -12.93
N GLY A 314 20.10 -5.29 -12.63
CA GLY A 314 20.99 -4.65 -11.67
C GLY A 314 21.02 -5.35 -10.30
N PRO A 315 22.13 -5.21 -9.57
CA PRO A 315 23.23 -6.15 -9.59
C PRO A 315 23.15 -7.07 -8.38
N GLU A 316 23.07 -8.39 -8.61
CA GLU A 316 23.27 -9.36 -7.53
C GLU A 316 24.70 -9.32 -6.95
N HIS A 317 25.65 -8.60 -7.58
CA HIS A 317 27.08 -8.55 -7.21
C HIS A 317 27.72 -7.16 -7.41
N HIS A 318 27.50 -6.17 -6.53
CA HIS A 318 28.35 -4.97 -6.48
C HIS A 318 28.85 -4.64 -5.08
N ASP A 319 30.18 -4.59 -4.96
CA ASP A 319 30.92 -3.99 -3.86
C ASP A 319 30.52 -2.52 -3.68
N VAL A 320 30.40 -2.11 -2.41
CA VAL A 320 29.60 -0.98 -1.94
C VAL A 320 30.20 0.41 -2.21
N GLU A 321 31.43 0.53 -2.72
CA GLU A 321 32.14 1.83 -2.72
C GLU A 321 32.33 2.51 -4.08
N GLY A 322 32.02 1.88 -5.22
CA GLY A 322 32.46 2.38 -6.53
C GLY A 322 31.44 3.04 -7.47
N PHE A 323 30.13 2.76 -7.33
CA PHE A 323 29.16 3.04 -8.40
C PHE A 323 27.94 3.85 -7.91
N LEU A 324 28.14 5.15 -7.68
CA LEU A 324 27.05 6.12 -7.47
C LEU A 324 26.65 6.88 -8.76
N GLN A 325 27.14 6.48 -9.94
CA GLN A 325 26.90 7.25 -11.19
C GLN A 325 26.34 6.46 -12.37
N VAL A 326 26.18 5.14 -12.29
CA VAL A 326 25.31 4.45 -13.27
C VAL A 326 23.91 4.58 -12.73
N GLU A 327 23.06 5.35 -13.42
CA GLU A 327 21.61 5.41 -13.22
C GLU A 327 21.11 4.01 -12.86
N GLY A 328 20.91 3.75 -11.56
CA GLY A 328 20.37 2.48 -11.09
C GLY A 328 19.05 2.26 -11.79
N SER A 329 18.66 1.00 -12.03
CA SER A 329 17.29 0.77 -12.49
C SER A 329 16.32 1.48 -11.54
N ALA A 330 15.27 2.08 -12.10
CA ALA A 330 14.20 2.70 -11.31
C ALA A 330 13.66 1.76 -10.22
N LEU A 331 13.81 0.44 -10.42
CA LEU A 331 13.56 -0.57 -9.41
C LEU A 331 14.55 -0.50 -8.25
N ALA A 332 15.85 -0.56 -8.48
CA ALA A 332 16.86 -0.49 -7.42
C ALA A 332 16.75 0.81 -6.63
N GLU A 333 16.56 1.94 -7.32
CA GLU A 333 16.30 3.23 -6.67
C GLU A 333 15.04 3.19 -5.80
N HIS A 334 13.95 2.59 -6.31
CA HIS A 334 12.73 2.42 -5.55
C HIS A 334 12.92 1.49 -4.33
N GLN A 335 13.61 0.37 -4.47
CA GLN A 335 13.92 -0.56 -3.38
C GLN A 335 14.69 0.14 -2.26
N TRP A 336 15.76 0.85 -2.62
CA TRP A 336 16.58 1.59 -1.65
C TRP A 336 15.80 2.75 -1.00
N THR A 337 15.04 3.50 -1.79
CA THR A 337 14.21 4.59 -1.28
C THR A 337 13.16 4.05 -0.30
N HIS A 338 12.51 2.94 -0.64
CA HIS A 338 11.49 2.31 0.21
C HIS A 338 12.12 1.74 1.48
N ALA A 339 13.26 1.06 1.37
CA ALA A 339 14.00 0.56 2.53
C ALA A 339 14.46 1.70 3.46
N PHE A 340 14.94 2.82 2.90
CA PHE A 340 15.34 3.99 3.67
C PHE A 340 14.15 4.66 4.38
N GLN A 341 13.00 4.73 3.72
CA GLN A 341 11.76 5.22 4.35
C GLN A 341 11.30 4.31 5.50
N CYS A 342 11.44 2.99 5.34
CA CYS A 342 11.18 2.03 6.43
C CYS A 342 12.16 2.24 7.60
N ASP A 343 13.44 2.46 7.33
CA ASP A 343 14.44 2.74 8.36
C ASP A 343 14.16 4.05 9.11
N ALA A 344 13.78 5.09 8.39
CA ALA A 344 13.34 6.34 9.00
C ALA A 344 12.13 6.10 9.92
N PHE A 345 11.12 5.34 9.45
CA PHE A 345 9.95 5.00 10.25
C PHE A 345 10.34 4.26 11.53
N LEU A 346 11.13 3.19 11.43
CA LEU A 346 11.58 2.38 12.57
C LEU A 346 12.44 3.16 13.55
N LYS A 347 13.21 4.16 13.07
CA LYS A 347 14.01 5.05 13.91
C LYS A 347 13.14 6.03 14.68
N TYR A 348 12.12 6.62 14.06
CA TYR A 348 11.24 7.60 14.71
C TYR A 348 10.15 6.96 15.56
N TYR A 349 9.74 5.73 15.25
CA TYR A 349 8.65 5.01 15.89
C TYR A 349 9.02 3.55 16.23
N PRO A 350 10.06 3.30 17.03
CA PRO A 350 10.53 1.94 17.34
C PRO A 350 9.48 1.10 18.07
N ASP A 351 8.67 1.73 18.93
CA ASP A 351 7.63 1.08 19.72
C ASP A 351 6.26 1.08 19.02
N SER A 352 6.18 1.51 17.76
CA SER A 352 4.92 1.48 17.03
C SER A 352 4.48 0.04 16.78
N ARG A 353 3.17 -0.18 16.86
CA ARG A 353 2.53 -1.43 16.43
C ARG A 353 2.81 -1.80 14.98
N TYR A 354 3.23 -0.83 14.16
CA TYR A 354 3.58 -0.99 12.74
C TYR A 354 5.05 -1.32 12.51
N ALA A 355 5.87 -1.42 13.56
CA ALA A 355 7.25 -1.84 13.43
C ALA A 355 7.42 -3.19 12.70
N PRO A 356 6.66 -4.27 13.00
CA PRO A 356 6.76 -5.52 12.24
C PRO A 356 6.35 -5.35 10.77
N ASP A 357 5.29 -4.57 10.49
CA ASP A 357 4.87 -4.28 9.11
C ASP A 357 5.94 -3.51 8.33
N ALA A 358 6.56 -2.49 8.93
CA ALA A 358 7.62 -1.72 8.30
C ALA A 358 8.87 -2.58 8.05
N LEU A 359 9.23 -3.49 8.96
CA LEU A 359 10.31 -4.46 8.75
C LEU A 359 9.97 -5.44 7.61
N PHE A 360 8.74 -5.93 7.57
CA PHE A 360 8.27 -6.80 6.48
C PHE A 360 8.34 -6.07 5.14
N LEU A 361 7.84 -4.84 5.09
CA LEU A 361 7.86 -4.01 3.90
C LEU A 361 9.30 -3.77 3.41
N LYS A 362 10.22 -3.47 4.33
CA LYS A 362 11.65 -3.32 4.04
C LYS A 362 12.24 -4.60 3.46
N ALA A 363 12.04 -5.74 4.13
CA ALA A 363 12.62 -7.01 3.72
C ALA A 363 12.08 -7.49 2.37
N SER A 364 10.77 -7.38 2.15
CA SER A 364 10.12 -7.69 0.86
C SER A 364 10.55 -6.74 -0.25
N ALA A 365 10.76 -5.44 0.03
CA ALA A 365 11.33 -4.52 -0.96
C ALA A 365 12.75 -4.94 -1.38
N LEU A 366 13.58 -5.38 -0.44
CA LEU A 366 14.93 -5.91 -0.72
C LEU A 366 14.93 -7.24 -1.47
N ASP A 367 13.85 -8.03 -1.36
CA ASP A 367 13.66 -9.31 -2.06
C ASP A 367 13.05 -9.16 -3.46
N MET A 368 12.52 -7.98 -3.78
CA MET A 368 11.82 -7.75 -5.04
C MET A 368 12.74 -7.89 -6.26
N ARG A 369 12.24 -8.58 -7.29
CA ARG A 369 12.93 -8.87 -8.55
C ARG A 369 12.00 -8.69 -9.74
N VAL A 370 12.58 -8.59 -10.94
CA VAL A 370 11.84 -8.52 -12.22
C VAL A 370 11.98 -9.82 -12.96
N ASP A 371 10.87 -10.35 -13.48
CA ASP A 371 10.86 -11.51 -14.36
C ASP A 371 11.40 -11.11 -15.73
N LEU A 372 12.73 -11.15 -15.86
CA LEU A 372 13.44 -10.85 -17.11
C LEU A 372 13.00 -11.77 -18.25
N GLY A 373 12.60 -13.00 -17.94
CA GLY A 373 12.07 -13.93 -18.92
C GLY A 373 10.76 -13.43 -19.52
N ALA A 374 9.82 -12.99 -18.68
CA ALA A 374 8.57 -12.39 -19.13
C ALA A 374 8.83 -11.13 -19.97
N PHE A 375 9.74 -10.26 -19.53
CA PHE A 375 10.10 -9.05 -20.26
C PHE A 375 10.71 -9.33 -21.63
N ARG A 376 11.70 -10.24 -21.72
CA ARG A 376 12.35 -10.57 -23.00
C ARG A 376 11.37 -11.14 -24.01
N ARG A 377 10.37 -11.90 -23.58
CA ARG A 377 9.43 -12.59 -24.48
C ARG A 377 8.20 -11.80 -24.84
N LYS A 378 7.59 -11.15 -23.86
CA LYS A 378 6.28 -10.50 -23.96
C LYS A 378 6.34 -8.99 -23.73
N ASN A 379 7.53 -8.42 -23.52
CA ASN A 379 7.71 -7.04 -23.03
C ASN A 379 6.94 -6.75 -21.73
N LEU A 380 6.64 -7.80 -20.96
CA LEU A 380 5.89 -7.70 -19.71
C LEU A 380 6.85 -7.55 -18.53
N ILE A 381 6.77 -6.45 -17.80
CA ILE A 381 7.50 -6.25 -16.55
C ILE A 381 6.65 -6.79 -15.41
N ARG A 382 7.04 -7.95 -14.88
CA ARG A 382 6.37 -8.58 -13.73
C ARG A 382 7.32 -8.60 -12.54
N PHE A 383 6.81 -8.20 -11.37
CA PHE A 383 7.57 -8.23 -10.12
C PHE A 383 7.28 -9.51 -9.34
N TYR A 384 8.27 -10.02 -8.62
CA TYR A 384 8.12 -11.12 -7.67
C TYR A 384 9.09 -10.95 -6.51
N ASP A 385 8.75 -11.52 -5.36
CA ASP A 385 9.54 -11.46 -4.12
C ASP A 385 9.66 -12.84 -3.44
N ASP A 386 9.42 -13.91 -4.19
CA ASP A 386 9.49 -15.30 -3.70
C ASP A 386 10.87 -15.95 -3.79
N PHE A 387 11.86 -15.22 -4.32
CA PHE A 387 13.26 -15.63 -4.31
C PHE A 387 14.09 -14.64 -3.48
N PRO A 388 14.27 -14.89 -2.16
CA PRO A 388 14.83 -13.89 -1.26
C PRO A 388 16.25 -13.49 -1.64
N SER A 389 16.64 -12.30 -1.27
CA SER A 389 17.99 -11.77 -1.40
C SER A 389 18.82 -12.09 -0.14
N PRO A 390 20.13 -12.36 -0.25
CA PRO A 390 20.98 -12.46 0.93
C PRO A 390 20.98 -11.18 1.79
N TRP A 391 20.70 -10.02 1.18
CA TRP A 391 20.68 -8.71 1.84
C TRP A 391 19.48 -8.52 2.77
N SER A 392 18.33 -9.14 2.47
CA SER A 392 17.14 -9.08 3.33
C SER A 392 17.25 -9.98 4.55
N ALA A 393 18.23 -10.90 4.60
CA ALA A 393 18.41 -11.86 5.69
C ALA A 393 18.49 -11.20 7.07
N PHE A 394 19.14 -10.04 7.15
CA PHE A 394 19.26 -9.30 8.40
C PHE A 394 17.89 -8.79 8.87
N GLU A 395 17.09 -8.21 7.96
CA GLU A 395 15.77 -7.66 8.28
C GLU A 395 14.75 -8.76 8.62
N TRP A 396 14.78 -9.88 7.88
CA TRP A 396 13.94 -11.04 8.20
C TRP A 396 14.26 -11.61 9.59
N ARG A 397 15.55 -11.71 9.94
CA ARG A 397 15.98 -12.15 11.27
C ARG A 397 15.54 -11.16 12.35
N ARG A 398 15.74 -9.86 12.12
CA ARG A 398 15.31 -8.80 13.03
C ARG A 398 13.80 -8.82 13.27
N LEU A 399 13.00 -9.09 12.23
CA LEU A 399 11.55 -9.25 12.36
C LEU A 399 11.22 -10.46 13.25
N LEU A 400 11.82 -11.61 12.98
CA LEU A 400 11.56 -12.84 13.74
C LEU A 400 12.01 -12.75 15.21
N GLU A 401 13.15 -12.11 15.48
CA GLU A 401 13.69 -11.95 16.84
C GLU A 401 12.88 -10.97 17.69
N ASN A 402 12.47 -9.83 17.11
CA ASN A 402 11.74 -8.80 17.85
C ASN A 402 10.22 -9.02 17.88
N PHE A 403 9.67 -9.70 16.87
CA PHE A 403 8.23 -9.89 16.69
C PHE A 403 7.88 -11.33 16.27
N PRO A 404 8.23 -12.36 17.07
CA PRO A 404 8.06 -13.77 16.73
C PRO A 404 6.60 -14.21 16.53
N ASP A 405 5.67 -13.47 17.15
CA ASP A 405 4.22 -13.71 17.12
C ASP A 405 3.48 -12.83 16.11
N SER A 406 4.20 -11.99 15.35
CA SER A 406 3.57 -11.20 14.28
C SER A 406 3.09 -12.10 13.14
N THR A 407 2.08 -11.64 12.40
CA THR A 407 1.57 -12.34 11.21
C THR A 407 2.67 -12.54 10.15
N TYR A 408 3.61 -11.60 10.05
CA TYR A 408 4.76 -11.68 9.14
C TYR A 408 5.87 -12.65 9.58
N ALA A 409 5.81 -13.18 10.81
CA ALA A 409 6.84 -14.09 11.30
C ALA A 409 6.84 -15.43 10.54
N ALA A 410 5.72 -15.83 9.94
CA ALA A 410 5.68 -16.99 9.03
C ALA A 410 6.47 -16.71 7.74
N ALA A 411 6.25 -15.55 7.11
CA ALA A 411 7.01 -15.14 5.93
C ALA A 411 8.51 -15.06 6.24
N ALA A 412 8.88 -14.46 7.38
CA ALA A 412 10.28 -14.35 7.80
C ALA A 412 10.96 -15.71 7.96
N ARG A 413 10.28 -16.69 8.59
CA ARG A 413 10.80 -18.07 8.72
C ARG A 413 11.04 -18.72 7.38
N LEU A 414 10.08 -18.63 6.45
CA LEU A 414 10.21 -19.18 5.10
C LEU A 414 11.39 -18.55 4.35
N ARG A 415 11.48 -17.22 4.33
CA ARG A 415 12.56 -16.51 3.63
C ARG A 415 13.93 -16.79 4.24
N LEU A 416 14.03 -16.82 5.58
CA LEU A 416 15.27 -17.21 6.26
C LEU A 416 15.65 -18.66 5.95
N ALA A 417 14.71 -19.60 5.94
CA ALA A 417 14.98 -20.99 5.58
C ALA A 417 15.55 -21.10 4.17
N GLN A 418 14.97 -20.39 3.19
CA GLN A 418 15.48 -20.34 1.81
C GLN A 418 16.90 -19.75 1.73
N ILE A 419 17.19 -18.71 2.53
CA ILE A 419 18.53 -18.12 2.62
C ILE A 419 19.54 -19.08 3.27
N GLU A 420 19.17 -19.73 4.37
CA GLU A 420 20.04 -20.68 5.08
C GLU A 420 20.28 -21.96 4.25
N LEU A 421 19.29 -22.41 3.45
CA LEU A 421 19.48 -23.48 2.46
C LEU A 421 20.55 -23.12 1.43
N ARG A 422 20.52 -21.91 0.87
CA ARG A 422 21.57 -21.45 -0.06
C ARG A 422 22.94 -21.33 0.61
N ARG A 423 22.98 -21.09 1.92
CA ARG A 423 24.24 -21.08 2.70
C ARG A 423 24.72 -22.47 3.11
N GLY A 424 24.05 -23.55 2.68
CA GLY A 424 24.37 -24.92 3.09
C GLY A 424 24.00 -25.27 4.53
N ARG A 425 23.25 -24.41 5.25
CA ARG A 425 22.84 -24.65 6.64
C ARG A 425 21.48 -25.34 6.71
N VAL A 426 21.43 -26.57 6.22
CA VAL A 426 20.18 -27.33 6.02
C VAL A 426 19.42 -27.55 7.33
N GLU A 427 20.09 -27.88 8.43
CA GLU A 427 19.43 -28.08 9.73
C GLU A 427 18.76 -26.80 10.28
N ALA A 428 19.39 -25.65 10.08
CA ALA A 428 18.80 -24.37 10.47
C ALA A 428 17.54 -24.08 9.65
N ALA A 429 17.58 -24.36 8.34
CA ALA A 429 16.40 -24.23 7.49
C ALA A 429 15.29 -25.22 7.89
N ARG A 430 15.63 -26.48 8.16
CA ARG A 430 14.69 -27.51 8.64
C ARG A 430 13.99 -27.08 9.93
N SER A 431 14.75 -26.54 10.89
CA SER A 431 14.18 -26.02 12.15
C SER A 431 13.20 -24.86 11.91
N LEU A 432 13.54 -23.91 11.03
CA LEU A 432 12.66 -22.79 10.71
C LEU A 432 11.37 -23.24 9.99
N LEU A 433 11.48 -24.19 9.06
CA LEU A 433 10.34 -24.71 8.31
C LEU A 433 9.41 -25.57 9.18
N SER A 434 9.96 -26.43 10.03
CA SER A 434 9.17 -27.22 10.99
C SER A 434 8.43 -26.34 12.01
N ASP A 435 9.06 -25.28 12.53
CA ASP A 435 8.40 -24.30 13.40
C ASP A 435 7.25 -23.58 12.66
N LEU A 436 7.47 -23.20 11.39
CA LEU A 436 6.42 -22.59 10.55
C LEU A 436 5.23 -23.54 10.35
N VAL A 437 5.49 -24.76 9.88
CA VAL A 437 4.43 -25.76 9.60
C VAL A 437 3.64 -26.11 10.87
N THR A 438 4.32 -26.23 12.01
CA THR A 438 3.67 -26.54 13.30
C THR A 438 2.79 -25.40 13.80
N ARG A 439 3.25 -24.13 13.68
CA ARG A 439 2.50 -22.96 14.18
C ARG A 439 1.32 -22.56 13.29
N VAL A 440 1.44 -22.70 11.97
CA VAL A 440 0.40 -22.28 11.02
C VAL A 440 -0.72 -23.34 10.88
N GLY A 441 -0.49 -24.58 11.35
CA GLY A 441 -1.36 -25.74 11.12
C GLY A 441 -2.72 -25.76 11.83
N VAL A 442 -3.03 -24.84 12.75
CA VAL A 442 -4.29 -24.87 13.52
C VAL A 442 -4.90 -23.46 13.63
N GLY A 443 -5.72 -23.08 12.65
CA GLY A 443 -6.64 -21.93 12.75
C GLY A 443 -6.09 -20.54 12.36
N ALA A 444 -4.88 -20.44 11.79
CA ALA A 444 -4.28 -19.15 11.44
C ALA A 444 -4.92 -18.46 10.21
N ASP A 445 -5.54 -19.20 9.30
CA ASP A 445 -6.18 -18.65 8.09
C ASP A 445 -7.56 -18.00 8.36
N GLU A 446 -8.17 -18.27 9.52
CA GLU A 446 -9.35 -17.52 9.95
C GLU A 446 -8.90 -16.35 10.81
N PRO A 447 -8.91 -15.10 10.29
CA PRO A 447 -8.73 -13.94 11.15
C PRO A 447 -9.78 -14.06 12.25
N ALA A 448 -9.33 -14.10 13.51
CA ALA A 448 -10.20 -14.27 14.66
C ALA A 448 -11.45 -13.38 14.46
N PRO A 449 -12.66 -13.97 14.49
CA PRO A 449 -13.87 -13.26 14.10
C PRO A 449 -13.91 -11.96 14.88
N SER A 450 -13.93 -10.84 14.14
CA SER A 450 -13.98 -9.52 14.77
C SER A 450 -15.16 -9.54 15.75
N PRO A 451 -14.96 -9.20 17.03
CA PRO A 451 -16.03 -9.24 18.01
C PRO A 451 -17.22 -8.43 17.45
N PRO A 452 -18.46 -8.93 17.58
CA PRO A 452 -19.62 -8.25 17.03
C PRO A 452 -19.65 -6.81 17.56
N PRO A 453 -19.96 -5.80 16.72
CA PRO A 453 -19.90 -4.38 17.06
C PRO A 453 -21.04 -4.03 18.03
N SER A 454 -20.96 -4.51 19.26
CA SER A 454 -21.95 -4.30 20.31
C SER A 454 -21.63 -3.05 21.14
N THR A 455 -20.51 -2.38 20.89
CA THR A 455 -20.07 -1.21 21.67
C THR A 455 -19.46 -0.12 20.78
N TRP A 456 -19.77 1.14 21.09
CA TRP A 456 -19.17 2.32 20.43
C TRP A 456 -17.63 2.30 20.50
N SER A 457 -17.05 1.68 21.52
CA SER A 457 -15.60 1.47 21.61
C SER A 457 -15.08 0.57 20.49
N ALA A 458 -15.81 -0.47 20.06
CA ALA A 458 -15.42 -1.34 18.95
C ALA A 458 -15.45 -0.61 17.59
N PHE A 459 -16.30 0.41 17.43
CA PHE A 459 -16.32 1.25 16.23
C PHE A 459 -15.08 2.15 16.13
N PHE A 460 -14.58 2.63 17.27
CA PHE A 460 -13.37 3.45 17.35
C PHE A 460 -12.09 2.65 17.60
N GLN A 461 -12.19 1.34 17.86
CA GLN A 461 -11.03 0.47 17.98
C GLN A 461 -10.29 0.51 16.65
N ARG A 462 -9.02 0.88 16.72
CA ARG A 462 -8.13 0.87 15.58
C ARG A 462 -8.09 -0.56 15.05
N ARG A 463 -8.58 -0.79 13.84
CA ARG A 463 -8.47 -2.09 13.20
C ARG A 463 -6.99 -2.48 13.18
N ALA A 464 -6.69 -3.75 13.46
CA ALA A 464 -5.38 -4.29 13.08
C ALA A 464 -5.18 -3.95 11.60
N PRO A 465 -3.97 -3.56 11.16
CA PRO A 465 -3.69 -3.33 9.75
C PRO A 465 -4.31 -4.49 8.96
N ARG A 466 -5.42 -4.22 8.28
CA ARG A 466 -6.03 -5.23 7.43
C ARG A 466 -4.97 -5.53 6.40
N GLU A 467 -4.66 -6.81 6.26
CA GLU A 467 -3.74 -7.36 5.28
C GLU A 467 -4.25 -7.00 3.88
N GLU A 468 -4.02 -5.77 3.44
CA GLU A 468 -3.97 -5.43 2.01
C GLU A 468 -2.68 -6.04 1.39
N HIS A 469 -1.92 -6.82 2.16
CA HIS A 469 -0.68 -7.43 1.74
C HIS A 469 -0.95 -8.81 1.08
N PRO A 470 -0.34 -9.08 -0.09
CA PRO A 470 -0.59 -10.24 -0.95
C PRO A 470 -0.08 -11.58 -0.38
N LEU A 471 0.19 -11.65 0.93
CA LEU A 471 0.68 -12.85 1.57
C LEU A 471 -0.43 -13.89 1.67
N SER A 472 -0.50 -14.77 0.68
CA SER A 472 -1.26 -16.00 0.80
C SER A 472 -0.56 -16.91 1.80
N PHE A 473 -1.00 -16.89 3.07
CA PHE A 473 -0.51 -17.79 4.12
C PHE A 473 -0.60 -19.24 3.70
N SER A 474 -1.69 -19.61 3.02
CA SER A 474 -1.85 -20.91 2.40
C SER A 474 -0.73 -21.24 1.42
N ARG A 475 -0.37 -20.31 0.51
CA ARG A 475 0.77 -20.49 -0.41
C ARG A 475 2.10 -20.63 0.32
N MET A 476 2.35 -19.80 1.34
CA MET A 476 3.58 -19.89 2.15
C MET A 476 3.67 -21.22 2.91
N ARG A 477 2.55 -21.71 3.45
CA ARG A 477 2.49 -23.02 4.13
C ARG A 477 2.80 -24.16 3.17
N VAL A 478 2.21 -24.14 1.97
CA VAL A 478 2.48 -25.12 0.91
C VAL A 478 3.96 -25.09 0.53
N GLU A 479 4.52 -23.91 0.28
CA GLU A 479 5.93 -23.76 -0.06
C GLU A 479 6.86 -24.24 1.06
N ALA A 480 6.56 -23.89 2.31
CA ALA A 480 7.33 -24.31 3.47
C ALA A 480 7.29 -25.83 3.66
N ARG A 481 6.11 -26.45 3.56
CA ARG A 481 5.95 -27.90 3.69
C ARG A 481 6.62 -28.65 2.53
N ARG A 482 6.54 -28.13 1.30
CA ARG A 482 7.24 -28.68 0.14
C ARG A 482 8.75 -28.69 0.36
N LEU A 483 9.32 -27.56 0.81
CA LEU A 483 10.75 -27.48 1.10
C LEU A 483 11.16 -28.40 2.25
N LEU A 484 10.31 -28.56 3.27
CA LEU A 484 10.57 -29.48 4.37
C LEU A 484 10.56 -30.94 3.90
N GLU A 485 9.54 -31.36 3.13
CA GLU A 485 9.45 -32.70 2.54
C GLU A 485 10.69 -32.98 1.67
N TRP A 486 11.14 -32.02 0.88
CA TRP A 486 12.39 -32.12 0.10
C TRP A 486 13.62 -32.37 0.98
N ILE A 487 13.80 -31.63 2.06
CA ILE A 487 14.94 -31.78 2.97
C ILE A 487 14.92 -33.17 3.63
N GLU A 488 13.74 -33.64 4.06
CA GLU A 488 13.59 -34.87 4.84
C GLU A 488 13.65 -36.13 3.99
N ALA A 489 13.09 -36.10 2.77
CA ALA A 489 13.05 -37.28 1.90
C ALA A 489 14.35 -37.49 1.11
N ASN A 490 15.17 -36.44 0.96
CA ASN A 490 16.32 -36.45 0.05
C ASN A 490 17.68 -36.24 0.74
N GLU A 491 17.85 -36.73 1.98
CA GLU A 491 19.17 -36.86 2.60
C GLU A 491 19.94 -38.03 1.99
N ASP A 492 20.83 -37.76 1.03
CA ASP A 492 21.63 -38.78 0.35
C ASP A 492 22.87 -39.15 1.20
N PRO A 493 23.13 -40.44 1.49
CA PRO A 493 24.28 -40.83 2.32
C PRO A 493 25.64 -40.53 1.68
N VAL A 494 25.70 -40.36 0.36
CA VAL A 494 26.95 -40.14 -0.40
C VAL A 494 27.16 -38.66 -0.71
N VAL A 495 26.13 -38.01 -1.25
CA VAL A 495 26.23 -36.59 -1.67
C VAL A 495 25.62 -35.62 -0.68
N GLY A 496 24.93 -36.10 0.37
CA GLY A 496 24.22 -35.26 1.32
C GLY A 496 23.18 -34.39 0.62
N TRP A 497 23.17 -33.11 1.00
CA TRP A 497 22.31 -32.08 0.39
C TRP A 497 22.98 -31.26 -0.70
N GLU A 498 24.17 -31.66 -1.20
CA GLU A 498 24.91 -30.93 -2.25
C GLU A 498 24.03 -30.58 -3.49
N PRO A 499 23.12 -31.44 -3.99
CA PRO A 499 22.25 -31.10 -5.10
C PRO A 499 21.28 -29.95 -4.80
N LEU A 500 20.84 -29.81 -3.54
CA LEU A 500 19.92 -28.77 -3.09
C LEU A 500 20.66 -27.48 -2.74
N CYS A 501 21.69 -27.55 -1.90
CA CYS A 501 22.36 -26.38 -1.34
C CYS A 501 23.65 -25.99 -2.06
N GLY A 502 24.17 -26.78 -3.00
CA GLY A 502 25.48 -26.54 -3.60
C GLY A 502 26.62 -27.00 -2.72
N THR A 503 27.85 -26.70 -3.13
CA THR A 503 29.07 -27.18 -2.46
C THR A 503 30.22 -26.19 -2.62
N ASP A 504 30.92 -25.91 -1.52
CA ASP A 504 32.14 -25.11 -1.53
C ASP A 504 33.38 -25.92 -1.96
N ARG A 505 33.20 -27.22 -2.26
CA ARG A 505 34.31 -28.11 -2.62
C ARG A 505 34.81 -27.79 -4.04
N PRO A 506 36.06 -27.37 -4.21
CA PRO A 506 36.59 -26.98 -5.53
C PRO A 506 36.69 -28.14 -6.52
N ALA A 507 36.62 -29.39 -6.05
CA ALA A 507 36.72 -30.59 -6.88
C ALA A 507 35.39 -31.03 -7.53
N ARG A 508 34.27 -30.37 -7.23
CA ARG A 508 32.96 -30.73 -7.77
C ARG A 508 32.67 -29.97 -9.07
N PRO A 509 31.93 -30.59 -10.01
CA PRO A 509 31.68 -30.01 -11.33
C PRO A 509 30.73 -28.81 -11.30
N VAL A 510 29.94 -28.64 -10.23
CA VAL A 510 28.96 -27.57 -10.08
C VAL A 510 28.99 -27.06 -8.64
N ALA A 511 29.23 -25.75 -8.46
CA ALA A 511 29.33 -25.11 -7.14
C ALA A 511 27.97 -24.70 -6.56
N PHE A 512 26.97 -24.48 -7.42
CA PHE A 512 25.61 -24.12 -7.00
C PHE A 512 24.74 -25.36 -6.80
N GLY A 513 23.61 -25.18 -6.11
CA GLY A 513 22.58 -26.20 -5.94
C GLY A 513 21.22 -25.68 -6.39
N LEU A 514 20.17 -26.49 -6.32
CA LEU A 514 18.83 -26.13 -6.75
C LEU A 514 18.30 -24.87 -6.03
N ALA A 515 18.55 -24.73 -4.72
CA ALA A 515 18.12 -23.57 -3.94
C ALA A 515 18.76 -22.24 -4.41
N HIS A 516 19.87 -22.30 -5.14
CA HIS A 516 20.55 -21.14 -5.72
C HIS A 516 19.95 -20.67 -7.04
N LEU A 517 19.11 -21.49 -7.66
CA LEU A 517 18.57 -21.23 -8.99
C LEU A 517 17.22 -20.56 -8.87
N ASP A 518 17.10 -19.37 -9.46
CA ASP A 518 15.81 -18.69 -9.59
C ASP A 518 14.96 -19.39 -10.67
N PRO A 519 13.77 -19.93 -10.35
CA PRO A 519 12.91 -20.60 -11.32
C PRO A 519 12.48 -19.74 -12.51
N ARG A 520 12.54 -18.40 -12.38
CA ARG A 520 12.19 -17.45 -13.45
C ARG A 520 13.37 -17.03 -14.31
N ALA A 521 14.60 -17.38 -13.91
CA ALA A 521 15.77 -17.08 -14.72
C ALA A 521 15.76 -17.85 -16.05
N GLU A 522 16.19 -17.20 -17.13
CA GLU A 522 16.17 -17.80 -18.47
C GLU A 522 17.03 -19.07 -18.58
N GLY A 523 18.13 -19.12 -17.82
CA GLY A 523 19.02 -20.27 -17.75
C GLY A 523 18.60 -21.36 -16.75
N TYR A 524 17.43 -21.26 -16.11
CA TYR A 524 17.03 -22.19 -15.05
C TYR A 524 17.08 -23.65 -15.50
N ALA A 525 16.38 -24.01 -16.57
CA ALA A 525 16.33 -25.38 -17.08
C ALA A 525 17.72 -25.95 -17.42
N ALA A 526 18.55 -25.17 -18.11
CA ALA A 526 19.92 -25.55 -18.44
C ALA A 526 20.80 -25.73 -17.19
N ASN A 527 20.59 -24.91 -16.15
CA ASN A 527 21.31 -25.03 -14.88
C ASN A 527 20.87 -26.27 -14.10
N VAL A 528 19.58 -26.59 -14.10
CA VAL A 528 19.05 -27.83 -13.50
C VAL A 528 19.54 -29.06 -14.26
N GLU A 529 19.62 -29.01 -15.60
CA GLU A 529 20.23 -30.08 -16.40
C GLU A 529 21.70 -30.32 -16.06
N ARG A 530 22.47 -29.24 -15.80
CA ARG A 530 23.85 -29.37 -15.32
C ARG A 530 23.92 -30.04 -13.95
N LEU A 531 23.00 -29.70 -13.04
CA LEU A 531 22.90 -30.39 -11.74
C LEU A 531 22.52 -31.86 -11.92
N LEU A 532 21.54 -32.17 -12.76
CA LEU A 532 21.11 -33.54 -13.02
C LEU A 532 22.27 -34.39 -13.56
N LYS A 533 23.07 -33.87 -14.49
CA LYS A 533 24.26 -34.57 -15.01
C LYS A 533 25.32 -34.81 -13.92
N ALA A 534 25.48 -33.87 -12.99
CA ALA A 534 26.43 -34.00 -11.89
C ALA A 534 25.98 -35.01 -10.82
N TYR A 535 24.66 -35.17 -10.65
CA TYR A 535 24.05 -35.94 -9.56
C TYR A 535 23.07 -37.02 -10.07
N GLU A 536 23.29 -37.57 -11.26
CA GLU A 536 22.36 -38.51 -11.93
C GLU A 536 22.13 -39.80 -11.13
N ALA A 537 23.14 -40.24 -10.37
CA ALA A 537 23.09 -41.43 -9.54
C ALA A 537 22.56 -41.18 -8.12
N SER A 538 22.27 -39.92 -7.76
CA SER A 538 21.75 -39.57 -6.43
C SER A 538 20.24 -39.76 -6.35
N ILE A 539 19.72 -39.80 -5.12
CA ILE A 539 18.27 -39.81 -4.87
C ILE A 539 17.56 -38.57 -5.40
N TRP A 540 18.27 -37.45 -5.63
CA TRP A 540 17.71 -36.21 -6.17
C TRP A 540 17.40 -36.23 -7.67
N ALA A 541 17.80 -37.29 -8.40
CA ALA A 541 17.73 -37.31 -9.85
C ALA A 541 16.28 -37.20 -10.39
N ASP A 542 15.30 -37.74 -9.69
CA ASP A 542 13.88 -37.64 -10.04
C ASP A 542 13.33 -36.22 -9.81
N ASN A 543 13.65 -35.61 -8.67
CA ASN A 543 13.30 -34.23 -8.31
C ASN A 543 13.89 -33.22 -9.31
N LEU A 544 15.16 -33.39 -9.70
CA LEU A 544 15.81 -32.52 -10.70
C LEU A 544 15.18 -32.70 -12.10
N LYS A 545 14.82 -33.94 -12.49
CA LYS A 545 14.07 -34.18 -13.74
C LYS A 545 12.71 -33.50 -13.71
N LEU A 546 11.99 -33.57 -12.60
CA LEU A 546 10.70 -32.91 -12.45
C LEU A 546 10.81 -31.39 -12.59
N GLU A 547 11.83 -30.77 -12.00
CA GLU A 547 12.08 -29.32 -12.14
C GLU A 547 12.37 -28.89 -13.59
N ILE A 548 13.05 -29.72 -14.38
CA ILE A 548 13.21 -29.50 -15.83
C ILE A 548 11.85 -29.56 -16.54
N ILE A 549 11.02 -30.56 -16.23
CA ILE A 549 9.67 -30.69 -16.83
C ILE A 549 8.79 -29.49 -16.47
N LYS A 550 8.87 -28.98 -15.23
CA LYS A 550 8.14 -27.79 -14.78
C LYS A 550 8.50 -26.53 -15.55
N SER A 551 9.74 -26.42 -16.01
CA SER A 551 10.19 -25.28 -16.81
C SER A 551 9.57 -25.24 -18.22
N GLN A 552 8.92 -26.33 -18.67
CA GLN A 552 8.23 -26.39 -19.94
C GLN A 552 6.99 -25.48 -19.93
N ARG A 553 6.89 -24.64 -20.97
CA ARG A 553 5.81 -23.63 -21.09
C ARG A 553 4.58 -24.15 -21.81
N ASP A 554 4.76 -25.06 -22.76
CA ASP A 554 3.65 -25.68 -23.47
C ASP A 554 2.99 -26.71 -22.56
N ALA A 555 1.71 -26.49 -22.23
CA ALA A 555 0.95 -27.34 -21.33
C ALA A 555 0.84 -28.78 -21.86
N LYS A 556 0.74 -28.94 -23.19
CA LYS A 556 0.66 -30.25 -23.83
C LYS A 556 1.99 -31.01 -23.71
N ALA A 557 3.10 -30.41 -24.15
CA ALA A 557 4.43 -31.01 -23.99
C ALA A 557 4.72 -31.34 -22.52
N ARG A 558 4.34 -30.45 -21.60
CA ARG A 558 4.48 -30.68 -20.16
C ARG A 558 3.66 -31.87 -19.66
N ALA A 559 2.41 -32.01 -20.09
CA ALA A 559 1.59 -33.17 -19.74
C ALA A 559 2.17 -34.48 -20.29
N GLU A 560 2.66 -34.48 -21.53
CA GLU A 560 3.32 -35.64 -22.13
C GLU A 560 4.61 -36.03 -21.38
N ALA A 561 5.43 -35.04 -21.04
CA ALA A 561 6.67 -35.25 -20.28
C ALA A 561 6.41 -35.74 -18.85
N LEU A 562 5.39 -35.21 -18.15
CA LEU A 562 4.97 -35.67 -16.82
C LEU A 562 4.43 -37.11 -16.86
N SER A 563 3.63 -37.45 -17.88
CA SER A 563 3.11 -38.81 -18.06
C SER A 563 4.26 -39.81 -18.32
N ALA A 564 5.20 -39.46 -19.20
CA ALA A 564 6.39 -40.28 -19.45
C ALA A 564 7.28 -40.42 -18.20
N PHE A 565 7.44 -39.34 -17.43
CA PHE A 565 8.15 -39.36 -16.15
C PHE A 565 7.51 -40.36 -15.18
N LEU A 566 6.20 -40.28 -14.96
CA LEU A 566 5.47 -41.20 -14.07
C LEU A 566 5.56 -42.66 -14.54
N ALA A 567 5.46 -42.90 -15.85
CA ALA A 567 5.60 -44.25 -16.41
C ALA A 567 7.00 -44.85 -16.17
N SER A 568 8.05 -44.02 -16.18
CA SER A 568 9.43 -44.47 -15.95
C SER A 568 9.72 -44.89 -14.49
N TYR A 569 8.90 -44.44 -13.54
CA TYR A 569 9.03 -44.72 -12.11
C TYR A 569 7.90 -45.60 -11.55
N ASP A 570 7.02 -46.13 -12.41
CA ASP A 570 5.90 -46.94 -11.94
C ASP A 570 6.38 -48.17 -11.15
N GLY A 571 5.90 -48.28 -9.91
CA GLY A 571 6.30 -49.33 -8.95
C GLY A 571 7.68 -49.17 -8.30
N ARG A 572 8.49 -48.15 -8.65
CA ARG A 572 9.82 -47.91 -8.05
C ARG A 572 9.81 -46.92 -6.90
N GLY A 573 8.73 -46.16 -6.73
CA GLY A 573 8.54 -45.21 -5.62
C GLY A 573 9.47 -44.00 -5.70
N ALA A 574 9.28 -43.14 -6.71
CA ALA A 574 9.97 -41.86 -6.82
C ALA A 574 9.43 -40.87 -5.78
N ASP A 575 10.32 -40.11 -5.13
CA ASP A 575 9.94 -39.07 -4.16
C ASP A 575 9.13 -37.96 -4.85
N ALA A 576 9.50 -37.64 -6.09
CA ALA A 576 8.81 -36.64 -6.88
C ALA A 576 7.45 -37.09 -7.45
N GLU A 577 7.04 -38.36 -7.26
CA GLU A 577 5.81 -38.93 -7.83
C GLU A 577 4.54 -38.15 -7.44
N PRO A 578 4.31 -37.79 -6.15
CA PRO A 578 3.09 -37.08 -5.75
C PRO A 578 2.99 -35.69 -6.37
N GLU A 579 4.11 -34.94 -6.42
CA GLU A 579 4.15 -33.62 -7.07
C GLU A 579 3.91 -33.76 -8.58
N ALA A 580 4.55 -34.72 -9.23
CA ALA A 580 4.39 -34.94 -10.67
C ALA A 580 2.95 -35.28 -11.06
N ARG A 581 2.25 -36.11 -10.27
CA ARG A 581 0.82 -36.42 -10.48
C ARG A 581 -0.07 -35.19 -10.30
N PHE A 582 0.18 -34.39 -9.27
CA PHE A 582 -0.56 -33.15 -9.06
C PHE A 582 -0.36 -32.17 -10.21
N LEU A 583 0.87 -31.98 -10.66
CA LEU A 583 1.19 -31.13 -11.82
C LEU A 583 0.58 -31.68 -13.12
N LEU A 584 0.51 -33.00 -13.30
CA LEU A 584 -0.13 -33.62 -14.46
C LEU A 584 -1.63 -33.34 -14.47
N CYS A 585 -2.29 -33.40 -13.31
CA CYS A 585 -3.68 -32.97 -13.18
C CYS A 585 -3.85 -31.50 -13.60
N LEU A 586 -2.99 -30.59 -13.14
CA LEU A 586 -3.09 -29.18 -13.51
C LEU A 586 -2.88 -28.99 -15.02
N ALA A 587 -1.88 -29.66 -15.60
CA ALA A 587 -1.63 -29.62 -17.04
C ALA A 587 -2.80 -30.19 -17.85
N TYR A 588 -3.46 -31.26 -17.38
CA TYR A 588 -4.66 -31.80 -18.02
C TYR A 588 -5.85 -30.85 -17.96
N ASN A 589 -6.04 -30.13 -16.85
CA ASN A 589 -7.07 -29.09 -16.76
C ASN A 589 -6.77 -27.92 -17.73
N GLU A 590 -5.51 -27.53 -17.91
CA GLU A 590 -5.12 -26.48 -18.86
C GLU A 590 -5.35 -26.86 -20.34
N ILE A 591 -5.36 -28.15 -20.68
CA ILE A 591 -5.62 -28.65 -22.04
C ILE A 591 -7.03 -29.25 -22.20
N ASP A 592 -7.97 -28.85 -21.34
CA ASP A 592 -9.39 -29.25 -21.38
C ASP A 592 -9.62 -30.78 -21.32
N ARG A 593 -8.83 -31.50 -20.51
CA ARG A 593 -8.98 -32.94 -20.24
C ARG A 593 -9.34 -33.23 -18.77
N PRO A 594 -10.49 -32.72 -18.27
CA PRO A 594 -10.81 -32.79 -16.84
C PRO A 594 -11.11 -34.21 -16.33
N GLN A 595 -11.51 -35.15 -17.21
CA GLN A 595 -11.69 -36.55 -16.85
C GLN A 595 -10.37 -37.24 -16.48
N ASP A 596 -9.31 -36.96 -17.24
CA ASP A 596 -7.98 -37.51 -16.97
C ASP A 596 -7.35 -36.85 -15.75
N ALA A 597 -7.57 -35.54 -15.59
CA ALA A 597 -7.21 -34.82 -14.36
C ALA A 597 -7.87 -35.45 -13.11
N GLY A 598 -9.16 -35.79 -13.18
CA GLY A 598 -9.89 -36.45 -12.09
C GLY A 598 -9.30 -37.81 -11.71
N LYS A 599 -8.91 -38.64 -12.70
CA LYS A 599 -8.27 -39.95 -12.45
C LYS A 599 -6.92 -39.81 -11.76
N GLU A 600 -6.11 -38.83 -12.17
CA GLU A 600 -4.81 -38.56 -11.53
C GLU A 600 -4.97 -38.03 -10.11
N LEU A 601 -5.98 -37.18 -9.85
CA LEU A 601 -6.31 -36.72 -8.49
C LEU A 601 -6.73 -37.88 -7.59
N GLU A 602 -7.62 -38.76 -8.06
CA GLU A 602 -8.05 -39.94 -7.30
C GLU A 602 -6.85 -40.85 -6.99
N THR A 603 -5.98 -41.06 -7.99
CA THR A 603 -4.77 -41.86 -7.82
C THR A 603 -3.81 -41.24 -6.80
N LEU A 604 -3.60 -39.93 -6.86
CA LEU A 604 -2.76 -39.18 -5.93
C LEU A 604 -3.28 -39.30 -4.50
N VAL A 605 -4.57 -39.06 -4.26
CA VAL A 605 -5.19 -39.15 -2.93
C VAL A 605 -5.15 -40.59 -2.41
N ARG A 606 -5.39 -41.59 -3.27
CA ARG A 606 -5.39 -43.00 -2.87
C ARG A 606 -4.00 -43.53 -2.54
N ARG A 607 -2.98 -43.18 -3.34
CA ARG A 607 -1.61 -43.68 -3.16
C ARG A 607 -0.80 -42.88 -2.15
N PHE A 608 -1.04 -41.57 -2.03
CA PHE A 608 -0.25 -40.66 -1.20
C PHE A 608 -1.12 -39.79 -0.28
N PRO A 609 -1.99 -40.39 0.56
CA PRO A 609 -2.98 -39.65 1.35
C PRO A 609 -2.37 -38.65 2.35
N SER A 610 -1.12 -38.86 2.76
CA SER A 610 -0.40 -37.99 3.69
C SER A 610 0.41 -36.88 3.01
N SER A 611 0.55 -36.90 1.68
CA SER A 611 1.35 -35.92 0.95
C SER A 611 0.69 -34.53 0.97
N LEU A 612 1.52 -33.48 0.99
CA LEU A 612 1.05 -32.10 0.78
C LEU A 612 0.20 -31.97 -0.50
N TRP A 613 0.57 -32.70 -1.55
CA TRP A 613 -0.09 -32.65 -2.85
C TRP A 613 -1.48 -33.27 -2.83
N ALA A 614 -1.73 -34.29 -2.02
CA ALA A 614 -3.07 -34.84 -1.81
C ALA A 614 -3.99 -33.84 -1.07
N GLU A 615 -3.46 -33.06 -0.13
CA GLU A 615 -4.22 -31.97 0.53
C GLU A 615 -4.60 -30.87 -0.49
N GLN A 616 -3.65 -30.44 -1.33
CA GLN A 616 -3.91 -29.45 -2.39
C GLN A 616 -4.88 -29.98 -3.46
N ALA A 617 -4.78 -31.27 -3.80
CA ALA A 617 -5.68 -31.94 -4.72
C ALA A 617 -7.15 -31.84 -4.28
N GLY A 618 -7.44 -31.95 -2.99
CA GLY A 618 -8.80 -31.79 -2.45
C GLY A 618 -9.40 -30.40 -2.75
N ALA A 619 -8.59 -29.34 -2.63
CA ALA A 619 -9.03 -27.97 -2.94
C ALA A 619 -9.28 -27.76 -4.44
N VAL A 620 -8.45 -28.36 -5.31
CA VAL A 620 -8.61 -28.30 -6.78
C VAL A 620 -9.82 -29.10 -7.23
N ALA A 621 -10.01 -30.32 -6.71
CA ALA A 621 -11.14 -31.20 -7.05
C ALA A 621 -12.50 -30.53 -6.84
N LEU A 622 -12.66 -29.79 -5.73
CA LEU A 622 -13.88 -29.02 -5.46
C LEU A 622 -14.15 -27.94 -6.51
N ARG A 623 -13.12 -27.33 -7.09
CA ARG A 623 -13.28 -26.35 -8.19
C ARG A 623 -13.64 -27.06 -9.49
N THR A 624 -12.94 -28.15 -9.81
CA THR A 624 -13.18 -28.92 -11.04
C THR A 624 -14.60 -29.50 -11.09
N LEU A 625 -15.12 -29.98 -9.95
CA LEU A 625 -16.51 -30.46 -9.84
C LEU A 625 -17.53 -29.34 -10.11
N ARG A 626 -17.32 -28.14 -9.55
CA ARG A 626 -18.19 -26.98 -9.81
C ARG A 626 -18.20 -26.56 -11.28
N THR A 627 -17.06 -26.63 -11.96
CA THR A 627 -17.00 -26.35 -13.41
C THR A 627 -17.75 -27.39 -14.24
N MET A 628 -17.68 -28.67 -13.87
CA MET A 628 -18.42 -29.73 -14.57
C MET A 628 -19.95 -29.57 -14.40
N GLU A 629 -20.41 -29.24 -13.20
CA GLU A 629 -21.84 -29.00 -12.91
C GLU A 629 -22.38 -27.78 -13.65
N GLY A 630 -21.57 -26.72 -13.82
CA GLY A 630 -21.97 -25.50 -14.53
C GLY A 630 -22.06 -25.63 -16.05
N THR A 631 -21.38 -26.60 -16.67
CA THR A 631 -21.42 -26.85 -18.12
C THR A 631 -22.52 -27.84 -18.56
N GLY A 632 -23.23 -28.45 -17.59
CA GLY A 632 -24.25 -29.48 -17.84
C GLY A 632 -25.70 -28.97 -17.86
N GLY A 633 -25.93 -27.66 -17.77
CA GLY A 633 -27.24 -27.01 -17.91
C GLY A 633 -27.23 -26.02 -19.07
#